data_AF-A0A0T5ZJB1-F1
#
_entry.id   AF-A0A0T5ZJB1-F1
#
_cell.length_a   1.000
_cell.length_b   1.000
_cell.length_c   1.000
_cell.angle_alpha   90.00
_cell.angle_beta   90.00
_cell.angle_gamma   90.00
#
_symmetry.space_group_name_H-M   'P 1'
#
loop_
_entity.id
_entity.type
_entity.pdbx_description
1 polymer ?
#
loop_
_entity_poly.entity_id
_entity_poly.type
_entity_poly.pdbx_seq_one_letter_code
_entity_poly.pdbx_strand_id
1 'polypeptide(L)' 'MISRSTNTLTSITQRGAAMRRLQHQQRTATARLYCRTNGCTTFMNLDSLTGIATCPICGARRRID' A
#
# COMPACT_ATOMS: atom_id res chain seq x y z
N MET A 1 -6.17 -13.66 43.60
CA MET A 1 -6.39 -13.97 42.16
C MET A 1 -6.70 -12.68 41.40
N ILE A 2 -5.69 -11.98 40.86
CA ILE A 2 -5.91 -10.81 39.97
C ILE A 2 -4.79 -10.83 38.92
N SER A 3 -4.94 -11.57 37.82
CA SER A 3 -3.96 -11.55 36.72
C SER A 3 -4.52 -11.96 35.34
N ARG A 4 -5.84 -11.84 35.13
CA ARG A 4 -6.45 -12.19 33.83
C ARG A 4 -6.96 -10.97 33.04
N SER A 5 -7.39 -9.90 33.73
CA SER A 5 -7.93 -8.68 33.08
C SER A 5 -6.89 -7.66 32.62
N THR A 6 -5.67 -7.68 33.16
CA THR A 6 -4.60 -6.77 32.73
C THR A 6 -4.06 -7.15 31.35
N ASN A 7 -4.02 -8.45 31.04
CA ASN A 7 -3.48 -8.97 29.79
C ASN A 7 -4.41 -8.73 28.58
N THR A 8 -5.72 -8.63 28.81
CA THR A 8 -6.70 -8.28 27.77
C THR A 8 -6.64 -6.79 27.44
N LEU A 9 -6.49 -5.91 28.43
CA LEU A 9 -6.38 -4.46 28.22
C LEU A 9 -5.12 -4.08 27.43
N THR A 10 -3.98 -4.70 27.76
CA THR A 10 -2.72 -4.52 27.00
C THR A 10 -2.85 -5.05 25.57
N SER A 11 -3.48 -6.21 25.37
CA SER A 11 -3.72 -6.79 24.04
C SER A 11 -4.60 -5.90 23.15
N ILE A 12 -5.68 -5.32 23.70
CA ILE A 12 -6.57 -4.40 22.97
C ILE A 12 -5.83 -3.12 22.58
N THR A 13 -5.04 -2.56 23.51
CA THR A 13 -4.26 -1.34 23.27
C THR A 13 -3.20 -1.56 22.19
N GLN A 14 -2.51 -2.71 22.22
CA GLN A 14 -1.52 -3.10 21.21
C GLN A 14 -2.16 -3.30 19.82
N ARG A 15 -3.32 -3.97 19.74
CA ARG A 15 -4.06 -4.13 18.48
C ARG A 15 -4.52 -2.78 17.91
N GLY A 16 -5.04 -1.88 18.75
CA GLY A 16 -5.45 -0.54 18.33
C GLY A 16 -4.28 0.32 17.82
N ALA A 17 -3.10 0.21 18.44
CA ALA A 17 -1.89 0.87 17.95
C ALA A 17 -1.40 0.28 16.61
N ALA A 18 -1.41 -1.05 16.46
CA ALA A 18 -1.04 -1.72 15.22
C ALA A 18 -1.97 -1.34 14.05
N MET A 19 -3.29 -1.30 14.29
CA MET A 19 -4.29 -0.89 13.29
C MET A 19 -4.06 0.55 12.82
N ARG A 20 -3.78 1.48 13.75
CA ARG A 20 -3.46 2.88 13.39
C ARG A 20 -2.19 3.00 12.56
N ARG A 21 -1.15 2.20 12.86
CA ARG A 21 0.07 2.15 12.05
C ARG A 21 -0.18 1.64 10.64
N LEU A 22 -0.97 0.57 10.49
CA LEU A 22 -1.34 0.02 9.17
C LEU A 22 -2.14 1.04 8.33
N GLN A 23 -3.10 1.73 8.94
CA GLN A 23 -3.86 2.78 8.26
C GLN A 23 -2.97 3.96 7.85
N HIS A 24 -2.00 4.34 8.68
CA HIS A 24 -1.04 5.39 8.32
C HIS A 24 -0.15 4.95 7.15
N GLN A 25 0.36 3.71 7.18
CA GLN A 25 1.15 3.14 6.08
C GLN A 25 0.37 3.05 4.76
N GLN A 26 -0.92 2.71 4.81
CA GLN A 26 -1.78 2.69 3.62
C GLN A 26 -1.99 4.09 3.03
N ARG A 27 -2.05 5.12 3.88
CA ARG A 27 -2.15 6.53 3.43
C ARG A 27 -0.86 7.05 2.83
N THR A 28 0.29 6.66 3.37
CA THR A 28 1.62 7.06 2.87
C THR A 28 2.14 6.18 1.74
N ALA A 29 1.51 5.03 1.50
CA ALA A 29 1.77 4.21 0.32
C ALA A 29 1.28 5.01 -0.90
N THR A 30 2.17 5.84 -1.45
CA THR A 30 2.03 6.46 -2.76
C THR A 30 1.50 5.38 -3.71
N ALA A 31 0.32 5.60 -4.29
CA ALA A 31 -0.38 4.61 -5.11
C ALA A 31 0.50 4.22 -6.31
N ARG A 32 1.35 3.21 -6.12
CA ARG A 32 2.30 2.77 -7.13
C ARG A 32 1.52 2.14 -8.27
N LEU A 33 1.92 2.51 -9.47
CA LEU A 33 1.16 2.23 -10.67
C LEU A 33 1.53 0.84 -11.16
N TYR A 34 0.65 -0.14 -10.95
CA TYR A 34 0.93 -1.52 -11.35
C TYR A 34 0.50 -1.81 -12.78
N CYS A 35 1.37 -2.46 -13.58
CA CYS A 35 1.02 -2.96 -14.90
C CYS A 35 0.16 -4.22 -14.77
N ARG A 36 -0.92 -4.35 -15.55
CA ARG A 36 -1.77 -5.57 -15.59
C ARG A 36 -1.76 -6.26 -16.95
N THR A 37 -1.02 -5.73 -17.91
CA THR A 37 -0.99 -6.23 -19.29
C THR A 37 -0.30 -7.59 -19.38
N ASN A 38 -0.99 -8.58 -19.96
CA ASN A 38 -0.46 -9.92 -20.27
C ASN A 38 0.28 -10.61 -19.12
N GLY A 39 -0.18 -10.43 -17.88
CA GLY A 39 0.44 -11.03 -16.70
C GLY A 39 1.77 -10.38 -16.27
N CYS A 40 2.15 -9.22 -16.82
CA CYS A 40 3.26 -8.45 -16.28
C CYS A 40 2.96 -8.00 -14.85
N THR A 41 3.88 -8.28 -13.92
CA THR A 41 3.71 -8.03 -12.49
C THR A 41 4.63 -6.92 -11.97
N THR A 42 4.88 -5.90 -12.79
CA THR A 42 5.84 -4.82 -12.50
C THR A 42 5.17 -3.48 -12.25
N PHE A 43 5.89 -2.59 -11.57
CA PHE A 43 5.49 -1.19 -11.43
C PHE A 43 5.84 -0.40 -12.69
N MET A 44 4.92 0.48 -13.08
CA MET A 44 5.06 1.40 -14.20
C MET A 44 5.78 2.66 -13.75
N ASN A 45 6.63 3.18 -14.63
CA ASN A 45 7.28 4.47 -14.44
C ASN A 45 6.33 5.57 -14.90
N LEU A 46 5.99 6.50 -14.01
CA LEU A 46 5.17 7.65 -14.31
C LEU A 46 6.05 8.79 -14.82
N ASP A 47 5.71 9.29 -16.01
CA ASP A 47 6.18 10.59 -16.47
C ASP A 47 5.22 11.67 -15.93
N SER A 48 5.70 12.47 -14.99
CA SER A 48 4.91 13.52 -14.34
C SER A 48 4.62 14.72 -15.25
N LEU A 49 5.35 14.89 -16.36
CA LEU A 49 5.13 15.98 -17.30
C LEU A 49 3.98 15.66 -18.26
N THR A 50 3.91 14.41 -18.73
CA THR A 50 2.90 13.97 -19.71
C THR A 50 1.70 13.26 -19.09
N GLY A 51 1.80 12.83 -17.82
CA GLY A 51 0.79 12.00 -17.16
C GLY A 51 0.72 10.58 -17.72
N ILE A 52 1.75 10.14 -18.46
CA ILE A 52 1.81 8.80 -19.04
C ILE A 52 2.64 7.89 -18.14
N ALA A 53 2.05 6.79 -17.71
CA ALA A 53 2.78 5.71 -17.08
C ALA A 53 3.15 4.64 -18.11
N THR A 54 4.42 4.23 -18.12
CA THR A 54 4.96 3.22 -19.03
C THR A 54 5.53 2.04 -18.24
N CYS A 55 5.16 0.82 -18.66
CA CYS A 55 5.73 -0.41 -18.13
C CYS A 55 7.14 -0.65 -18.71
N PRO A 56 8.18 -0.83 -17.88
CA PRO A 56 9.54 -1.05 -18.38
C PRO A 56 9.77 -2.46 -18.96
N ILE A 57 8.83 -3.40 -18.74
CA ILE A 57 8.98 -4.80 -19.17
C ILE A 57 8.27 -5.06 -20.49
N CYS A 58 6.98 -4.69 -20.60
CA CYS A 58 6.19 -4.94 -21.81
C CYS A 58 5.89 -3.69 -22.63
N GLY A 59 6.36 -2.51 -22.19
CA GLY A 59 6.14 -1.24 -22.90
C GLY A 59 4.71 -0.71 -22.84
N ALA A 60 3.78 -1.38 -22.13
CA ALA A 60 2.40 -0.94 -21.98
C ALA A 60 2.34 0.49 -21.43
N ARG A 61 1.52 1.34 -22.06
CA ARG A 61 1.34 2.74 -21.68
C ARG A 61 -0.08 2.95 -21.18
N ARG A 62 -0.23 3.74 -20.13
CA ARG A 62 -1.54 4.21 -19.66
C ARG A 62 -1.47 5.69 -19.32
N ARG A 63 -2.52 6.42 -19.65
CA ARG A 63 -2.70 7.78 -19.16
C ARG A 63 -3.25 7.75 -17.76
N ILE A 64 -2.80 8.67 -16.93
CA ILE A 64 -3.29 8.87 -15.57
C ILE A 64 -3.88 10.26 -15.57
N ASP A 65 -5.19 10.30 -15.72
CA ASP A 65 -6.00 11.50 -15.52
C ASP A 65 -6.25 11.74 -14.02
#